data_AF-A0A8T4WKU8-F1
#
_entry.id   AF-A0A8T4WKU8-F1
#
_cell.length_a   1.000
_cell.length_b   1.000
_cell.length_c   1.000
_cell.angle_alpha   90.00
_cell.angle_beta   90.00
_cell.angle_gamma   90.00
#
_symmetry.space_group_name_H-M   'P 1'
#
loop_
_entity.id
_entity.type
_entity.pdbx_description
1 polymer ?
#
loop_
_entity_poly.entity_id
_entity_poly.type
_entity_poly.pdbx_seq_one_letter_code
_entity_poly.pdbx_strand_id
1 'polypeptide(L)' 'MEDFIWHWNQGNTIVYTRNEERAEEAMKNGLMVFGEKIRSKIMRY' A
#
# COMPACT_ATOMS: atom_id res chain seq x y z
N MET A 1 15.41 4.54 3.36
CA MET A 1 14.44 3.47 3.06
C MET A 1 13.23 4.17 2.49
N GLU A 2 12.83 3.85 1.28
CA GLU A 2 11.63 4.42 0.67
C GLU A 2 10.44 3.69 1.29
N ASP A 3 9.64 4.40 2.08
CA ASP A 3 8.41 3.84 2.65
C ASP A 3 7.35 3.82 1.55
N PHE A 4 7.01 2.65 1.04
CA PHE A 4 5.85 2.46 0.16
C PHE A 4 4.64 2.03 0.99
N ILE A 5 3.48 2.64 0.70
CA ILE A 5 2.18 2.12 1.12
C ILE A 5 1.49 1.57 -0.11
N TRP A 6 1.06 0.33 -0.01
CA TRP A 6 0.21 -0.33 -0.96
C TRP A 6 -1.24 -0.23 -0.49
N HIS A 7 -2.16 -0.01 -1.41
CA HIS A 7 -3.57 -0.02 -1.10
C HIS A 7 -4.41 -0.57 -2.24
N TRP A 8 -5.56 -1.16 -1.90
CA TRP A 8 -6.53 -1.67 -2.87
C TRP A 8 -7.94 -1.65 -2.29
N ASN A 9 -8.92 -1.75 -3.18
CA ASN A 9 -10.32 -1.85 -2.79
C ASN A 9 -10.71 -3.31 -2.57
N GLN A 10 -11.33 -3.59 -1.44
CA GLN A 10 -11.99 -4.84 -1.13
C GLN A 10 -13.47 -4.57 -0.89
N GLY A 11 -14.25 -4.59 -1.98
CA GLY A 11 -15.65 -4.18 -1.95
C GLY A 11 -15.78 -2.68 -1.64
N ASN A 12 -16.40 -2.35 -0.52
CA ASN A 12 -16.60 -0.95 -0.07
C ASN A 12 -15.52 -0.45 0.90
N THR A 13 -14.48 -1.25 1.14
CA THR A 13 -13.39 -0.92 2.09
C THR A 13 -12.08 -0.77 1.34
N ILE A 14 -11.27 0.21 1.72
CA ILE A 14 -9.90 0.36 1.22
C ILE A 14 -8.95 -0.27 2.24
N VAL A 15 -8.13 -1.21 1.79
CA VAL A 15 -7.10 -1.86 2.60
C VAL A 15 -5.77 -1.20 2.32
N TYR A 16 -5.05 -0.82 3.38
CA TYR A 16 -3.70 -0.25 3.30
C TYR A 16 -2.69 -1.19 3.96
N THR A 17 -1.53 -1.38 3.33
CA THR A 17 -0.44 -2.19 3.88
C THR A 17 0.91 -1.61 3.47
N ARG A 18 1.92 -1.81 4.32
CA ARG A 18 3.33 -1.57 3.96
C ARG A 18 4.07 -2.87 3.61
N ASN A 19 3.43 -4.01 3.83
CA ASN A 19 4.00 -5.31 3.47
C ASN A 19 3.78 -5.56 1.98
N GLU A 20 4.87 -5.62 1.23
CA GLU A 20 4.92 -5.89 -0.20
C GLU A 20 4.39 -7.28 -0.56
N GLU A 21 4.70 -8.32 0.22
CA GLU A 21 4.21 -9.69 -0.02
C GLU A 21 2.68 -9.73 -0.04
N ARG A 22 2.02 -9.01 0.88
CA ARG A 22 0.55 -8.91 0.89
C ARG A 22 0.00 -8.15 -0.31
N ALA A 23 0.72 -7.14 -0.78
CA ALA A 23 0.35 -6.42 -1.98
C ALA A 23 0.46 -7.32 -3.22
N GLU A 24 1.52 -8.12 -3.32
CA GLU A 24 1.68 -9.11 -4.39
C GLU A 24 0.61 -10.20 -4.35
N GLU A 25 0.28 -10.72 -3.17
CA GLU A 25 -0.81 -11.68 -3.00
C GLU A 25 -2.14 -11.08 -3.46
N ALA A 26 -2.44 -9.83 -3.11
CA ALA A 26 -3.64 -9.14 -3.58
C ALA A 26 -3.65 -9.01 -5.12
N MET A 27 -2.51 -8.68 -5.75
CA MET A 27 -2.39 -8.65 -7.21
C MET A 27 -2.61 -10.03 -7.83
N LYS A 28 -2.04 -11.10 -7.26
CA LYS A 28 -2.24 -12.49 -7.72
C LYS A 28 -3.70 -12.94 -7.63
N ASN A 29 -4.44 -12.42 -6.64
CA ASN A 29 -5.87 -12.63 -6.49
C ASN A 29 -6.73 -11.78 -7.45
N GLY A 30 -6.12 -11.01 -8.36
CA GLY A 30 -6.81 -10.18 -9.35
C GLY A 30 -7.31 -8.84 -8.82
N LEU A 31 -6.88 -8.42 -7.63
CA LEU A 31 -7.22 -7.11 -7.08
C LEU A 31 -6.34 -6.03 -7.71
N MET A 32 -6.93 -4.87 -7.97
CA MET A 32 -6.21 -3.70 -8.45
C MET A 32 -5.51 -3.01 -7.27
N VAL A 33 -4.20 -3.21 -7.18
CA VAL A 33 -3.35 -2.66 -6.11
C VAL A 33 -2.58 -1.44 -6.61
N PHE A 34 -2.56 -0.39 -5.80
CA PHE A 34 -1.86 0.86 -6.03
C PHE A 34 -0.73 1.03 -5.02
N GLY A 35 0.41 1.55 -5.48
CA GLY A 35 1.56 1.87 -4.64
C GLY A 35 1.77 3.37 -4.54
N GLU A 36 1.77 3.90 -3.33
CA GLU A 36 2.09 5.29 -3.03
C GLU A 36 3.42 5.37 -2.29
N LYS A 37 4.34 6.17 -2.83
CA LYS A 37 5.61 6.45 -2.17
C LYS A 37 5.38 7.51 -1.09
N ILE A 38 5.49 7.10 0.17
CA ILE A 38 5.47 8.05 1.27
C ILE A 38 6.83 8.74 1.31
N ARG A 39 6.85 10.03 1.02
CA ARG A 39 7.94 10.87 1.51
C ARG A 39 7.68 11.10 2.98
N SER A 40 8.39 10.37 3.85
CA SER A 40 8.47 10.64 5.28
C SER A 40 9.01 12.07 5.48
N LYS A 41 8.12 13.06 5.41
CA LYS A 41 8.40 14.43 5.84
C LYS A 41 8.23 14.41 7.35
N ILE A 42 9.21 13.82 8.03
CA ILE A 42 9.36 13.99 9.47
C ILE A 42 9.57 15.50 9.67
N MET A 43 8.50 16.25 9.90
CA MET A 43 8.60 17.57 10.50
C MET A 43 9.03 17.32 11.95
N ARG A 44 10.34 17.35 12.17
CA ARG A 44 10.92 17.49 13.50
C ARG A 44 10.48 18.86 14.02
N TYR A 45 9.63 18.87 15.04
CA TYR A 45 9.39 20.04 15.89
C TYR A 45 10.47 20.05 16.99
#